data_AF-A0A7S0BKH4-F1
#
_entry.id   AF-A0A7S0BKH4-F1
#
_cell.length_a   1.000
_cell.length_b   1.000
_cell.length_c   1.000
_cell.angle_alpha   90.00
_cell.angle_beta   90.00
_cell.angle_gamma   90.00
#
_symmetry.space_group_name_H-M   'P 1'
#
loop_
_entity.id
_entity.type
_entity.pdbx_description
1 polymer ?
#
loop_
_entity_poly.entity_id
_entity_poly.type
_entity_poly.pdbx_seq_one_letter_code
_entity_poly.pdbx_strand_id
1 'polypeptide(L)'
;ADNDNFYNPDNSLIDEVMRRRIGIPISLCAIYRELCHGATNLRLEGVNFPAHFLLRLRSPDIYIDPAEPEKALLRRSDLQGMLDKYFPDQPVALSDDMLRVVDEKEIVIRVLRNLKTAYLKANQNEEALSVMDRLVLVSPTTAGERRDRGLLLHIMGRRKRCLQQDLEFFVALEKNNPDTVVLRALINSYRNQPDE
;
A
#
# COMPACT_ATOMS: atom_id res chain seq x y z
N ALA A 1 -1.00 8.24 -15.84
CA ALA A 1 -1.31 8.35 -14.39
C ALA A 1 -1.25 9.80 -13.95
N ASP A 2 -1.85 10.15 -12.82
CA ASP A 2 -1.67 11.47 -12.18
C ASP A 2 -0.57 11.38 -11.11
N ASN A 3 0.67 11.56 -11.56
CA ASN A 3 1.85 11.50 -10.70
C ASN A 3 2.01 12.78 -9.86
N ASP A 4 1.42 13.90 -10.28
CA ASP A 4 1.51 15.19 -9.59
C ASP A 4 0.61 15.23 -8.36
N ASN A 5 -0.55 14.56 -8.40
CA ASN A 5 -1.43 14.34 -7.24
C ASN A 5 -1.46 12.87 -6.80
N PHE A 6 -0.30 12.22 -6.73
CA PHE A 6 -0.20 10.83 -6.27
C PHE A 6 -0.93 10.58 -4.93
N TYR A 7 -0.97 11.59 -4.05
CA TYR A 7 -1.59 11.53 -2.72
C TYR A 7 -3.05 12.00 -2.67
N ASN A 8 -3.70 12.24 -3.82
CA ASN A 8 -5.16 12.39 -3.84
C ASN A 8 -5.82 11.00 -3.64
N PRO A 9 -6.65 10.80 -2.60
CA PRO A 9 -7.35 9.54 -2.36
C PRO A 9 -8.15 9.04 -3.58
N ASP A 10 -8.73 9.95 -4.37
CA ASP A 10 -9.53 9.64 -5.55
C ASP A 10 -8.74 8.89 -6.62
N ASN A 11 -7.41 8.97 -6.61
CA ASN A 11 -6.55 8.24 -7.54
C ASN A 11 -6.40 6.76 -7.15
N SER A 12 -6.82 6.37 -5.94
CA SER A 12 -6.82 4.99 -5.43
C SER A 12 -8.22 4.38 -5.26
N LEU A 13 -9.28 5.20 -5.13
CA LEU A 13 -10.67 4.75 -5.07
C LEU A 13 -11.13 4.29 -6.46
N ILE A 14 -11.45 2.99 -6.61
CA ILE A 14 -11.69 2.40 -7.94
C ILE A 14 -12.88 3.02 -8.67
N ASP A 15 -13.94 3.38 -7.95
CA ASP A 15 -15.11 4.06 -8.51
C ASP A 15 -14.77 5.46 -9.03
N GLU A 16 -13.92 6.21 -8.31
CA GLU A 16 -13.42 7.51 -8.76
C GLU A 16 -12.47 7.38 -9.95
N VAL A 17 -11.56 6.40 -9.92
CA VAL A 17 -10.63 6.13 -11.02
C VAL A 17 -11.39 5.79 -12.30
N MET A 18 -12.45 4.98 -12.21
CA MET A 18 -13.29 4.63 -13.35
C MET A 18 -14.06 5.85 -13.90
N ARG A 19 -14.58 6.70 -13.01
CA ARG A 19 -15.33 7.90 -13.39
C ARG A 19 -14.45 8.97 -14.04
N ARG A 20 -13.30 9.24 -13.42
CA ARG A 20 -12.34 10.29 -13.83
C ARG A 20 -11.38 9.82 -14.91
N ARG A 21 -11.24 8.50 -15.09
CA ARG A 21 -10.23 7.85 -15.95
C ARG A 21 -8.79 8.24 -15.59
N ILE A 22 -8.58 8.54 -14.31
CA ILE A 22 -7.31 9.01 -13.75
C ILE A 22 -7.06 8.23 -12.46
N GLY A 23 -5.88 7.65 -12.32
CA GLY A 23 -5.48 6.88 -11.14
C GLY A 23 -3.96 6.76 -11.01
N ILE A 24 -3.55 6.04 -9.96
CA ILE A 24 -2.16 5.63 -9.73
C ILE A 24 -1.87 4.26 -10.38
N PRO A 25 -0.59 3.86 -10.55
CA PRO A 25 -0.23 2.63 -11.25
C PRO A 25 -0.97 1.38 -10.77
N ILE A 26 -1.11 1.16 -9.45
CA ILE A 26 -1.78 -0.03 -8.93
C ILE A 26 -3.29 -0.05 -9.22
N SER A 27 -3.99 1.09 -9.15
CA SER A 27 -5.44 1.13 -9.41
C SER A 27 -5.72 0.91 -10.89
N LEU A 28 -4.90 1.50 -11.77
CA LEU A 28 -4.96 1.26 -13.21
C LEU A 28 -4.62 -0.19 -13.58
N CYS A 29 -3.61 -0.79 -12.94
CA CYS A 29 -3.27 -2.20 -13.12
C CYS A 29 -4.42 -3.12 -12.67
N ALA A 30 -5.04 -2.85 -11.53
CA ALA A 30 -6.17 -3.65 -11.05
C ALA A 30 -7.33 -3.63 -12.06
N ILE A 31 -7.73 -2.43 -12.53
CA ILE A 31 -8.79 -2.28 -13.53
C ILE A 31 -8.42 -2.98 -14.83
N TYR A 32 -7.21 -2.75 -15.34
CA TYR A 32 -6.76 -3.33 -16.61
C TYR A 32 -6.74 -4.87 -16.56
N ARG A 33 -6.25 -5.45 -15.47
CA ARG A 33 -6.25 -6.89 -15.23
C ARG A 33 -7.66 -7.48 -15.31
N GLU A 34 -8.61 -6.89 -14.58
CA GLU A 34 -9.98 -7.41 -14.54
C GLU A 34 -10.69 -7.26 -15.89
N LEU A 35 -10.44 -6.16 -16.62
CA LEU A 35 -10.97 -5.96 -17.97
C LEU A 35 -10.42 -7.00 -18.96
N CYS A 36 -9.11 -7.25 -18.96
CA CYS A 36 -8.49 -8.28 -19.79
C CYS A 36 -9.04 -9.67 -19.45
N HIS A 37 -9.17 -10.00 -18.16
CA HIS A 37 -9.69 -11.28 -17.75
C HIS A 37 -11.15 -11.46 -18.19
N GLY A 38 -12.01 -10.48 -17.93
CA GLY A 38 -13.44 -10.55 -18.27
C GLY A 38 -13.74 -10.51 -19.77
N ALA A 39 -12.99 -9.71 -20.54
CA ALA A 39 -13.28 -9.52 -21.97
C ALA A 39 -12.62 -10.57 -22.88
N THR A 40 -11.44 -11.08 -22.52
CA THR A 40 -10.65 -11.95 -23.41
C THR A 40 -10.14 -13.23 -22.76
N ASN A 41 -10.47 -13.46 -21.48
CA ASN A 41 -9.91 -14.55 -20.67
C ASN A 41 -8.37 -14.48 -20.55
N LEU A 42 -7.76 -13.33 -20.84
CA LEU A 42 -6.33 -13.12 -20.71
C LEU A 42 -5.97 -12.97 -19.23
N ARG A 43 -5.12 -13.85 -18.73
CA ARG A 43 -4.67 -13.83 -17.34
C ARG A 43 -3.40 -12.98 -17.21
N LEU A 44 -3.53 -11.87 -16.49
CA LEU A 44 -2.42 -11.00 -16.13
C LEU A 44 -2.12 -11.14 -14.64
N GLU A 45 -0.83 -11.23 -14.32
CA GLU A 45 -0.32 -11.40 -12.96
C GLU A 45 0.17 -10.06 -12.43
N GLY A 46 -0.20 -9.68 -11.21
CA GLY A 46 0.35 -8.48 -10.59
C GLY A 46 1.81 -8.66 -10.21
N VAL A 47 2.65 -7.64 -10.37
CA VAL A 47 4.08 -7.66 -10.03
C VAL A 47 4.43 -6.48 -9.13
N ASN A 48 5.08 -6.76 -8.00
CA ASN A 48 5.55 -5.74 -7.06
C ASN A 48 6.96 -5.24 -7.41
N PHE A 49 7.04 -4.49 -8.49
CA PHE A 49 8.28 -3.86 -8.94
C PHE A 49 8.69 -2.69 -8.03
N PRO A 50 9.99 -2.47 -7.76
CA PRO A 50 10.44 -1.35 -6.96
C PRO A 50 9.87 -0.01 -7.42
N ALA A 51 9.35 0.78 -6.47
CA ALA A 51 8.70 2.07 -6.70
C ALA A 51 7.47 2.07 -7.64
N HIS A 52 7.00 0.90 -8.11
CA HIS A 52 5.91 0.83 -9.10
C HIS A 52 5.01 -0.41 -8.93
N PHE A 53 3.93 -0.50 -9.71
CA PHE A 53 3.12 -1.71 -9.82
C PHE A 53 2.96 -2.02 -11.30
N LEU A 54 3.22 -3.27 -11.68
CA LEU A 54 3.14 -3.72 -13.06
C LEU A 54 2.21 -4.92 -13.16
N LEU A 55 1.76 -5.21 -14.38
CA LEU A 55 1.18 -6.49 -14.73
C LEU A 55 2.19 -7.32 -15.52
N ARG A 56 2.02 -8.63 -15.51
CA ARG A 56 2.82 -9.57 -16.29
C ARG A 56 1.91 -10.51 -17.08
N LEU A 57 2.18 -10.62 -18.36
CA LEU A 57 1.78 -11.75 -19.17
C LEU A 57 2.90 -12.78 -19.10
N ARG A 58 2.60 -14.00 -18.67
CA ARG A 58 3.62 -15.04 -18.45
C ARG A 58 4.18 -15.60 -19.76
N SER A 59 3.33 -15.74 -20.77
CA SER A 59 3.69 -16.31 -22.06
C SER A 59 2.98 -15.54 -23.19
N PRO A 60 3.71 -14.72 -23.98
CA PRO A 60 5.14 -14.39 -23.83
C PRO A 60 5.44 -13.58 -22.54
N ASP A 61 6.70 -13.60 -22.06
CA ASP A 61 7.13 -12.84 -20.86
C ASP A 61 7.14 -11.33 -21.16
N ILE A 62 6.02 -10.68 -20.90
CA ILE A 62 5.79 -9.24 -21.14
C ILE A 62 5.33 -8.62 -19.83
N TYR A 63 5.83 -7.43 -19.53
CA TYR A 63 5.34 -6.60 -18.45
C TYR A 63 4.47 -5.50 -19.04
N ILE A 64 3.43 -5.10 -18.32
CA ILE A 64 2.45 -4.13 -18.80
C ILE A 64 2.33 -3.03 -17.75
N ASP A 65 2.51 -1.79 -18.19
CA ASP A 65 2.25 -0.58 -17.41
C ASP A 65 1.09 0.23 -18.00
N PRO A 66 -0.16 0.04 -17.51
CA PRO A 66 -1.30 0.84 -17.91
C PRO A 66 -1.20 2.32 -17.52
N ALA A 67 -0.27 2.68 -16.63
CA ALA A 67 -0.05 4.06 -16.20
C ALA A 67 0.70 4.89 -17.26
N GLU A 68 1.45 4.23 -18.15
CA GLU A 68 2.19 4.80 -19.28
C GLU A 68 1.72 4.21 -20.63
N PRO A 69 0.51 4.58 -21.12
CA PRO A 69 -0.14 3.91 -22.26
C PRO A 69 0.66 3.96 -23.57
N GLU A 70 1.47 5.00 -23.80
CA GLU A 70 2.31 5.14 -25.00
C GLU A 70 3.45 4.12 -25.04
N LYS A 71 3.85 3.57 -23.88
CA LYS A 71 4.94 2.59 -23.72
C LYS A 71 4.54 1.46 -22.79
N ALA A 72 3.26 1.06 -22.87
CA ALA A 72 2.69 0.14 -21.90
C ALA A 72 3.34 -1.26 -21.93
N LEU A 73 3.86 -1.71 -23.07
CA LEU A 73 4.48 -3.04 -23.20
C LEU A 73 5.98 -2.98 -22.92
N LEU A 74 6.41 -3.70 -21.89
CA LEU A 74 7.76 -3.65 -21.35
C LEU A 74 8.42 -5.04 -21.39
N ARG A 75 9.72 -5.04 -21.67
CA ARG A 75 10.64 -6.17 -21.53
C ARG A 75 11.56 -5.92 -20.33
N ARG A 76 12.32 -6.95 -19.94
CA ARG A 76 13.30 -6.85 -18.85
C ARG A 76 14.31 -5.70 -19.03
N SER A 77 14.70 -5.40 -20.27
CA SER A 77 15.57 -4.24 -20.58
C SER A 77 14.91 -2.90 -20.21
N ASP A 78 13.61 -2.76 -20.46
CA ASP A 78 12.86 -1.55 -20.11
C ASP A 78 12.73 -1.43 -18.59
N LEU A 79 12.52 -2.55 -17.88
CA LEU A 79 12.49 -2.58 -16.42
C LEU A 79 13.82 -2.16 -15.81
N GLN A 80 14.96 -2.56 -16.38
CA GLN A 80 16.26 -2.06 -15.93
C GLN A 80 16.35 -0.54 -16.10
N GLY A 81 15.93 -0.01 -17.25
CA GLY A 81 15.86 1.45 -17.46
C GLY A 81 14.94 2.17 -16.47
N MET A 82 13.85 1.53 -16.03
CA MET A 82 13.00 2.05 -14.96
C MET A 82 13.74 2.10 -13.61
N LEU A 83 14.50 1.05 -13.24
CA LEU A 83 15.32 1.07 -12.03
C LEU A 83 16.34 2.21 -12.06
N ASP A 84 17.04 2.37 -13.18
CA ASP A 84 18.05 3.42 -13.36
C ASP A 84 17.43 4.82 -13.22
N LYS A 85 16.17 5.00 -13.66
CA LYS A 85 15.41 6.24 -13.52
C LYS A 85 14.93 6.49 -12.09
N TYR A 86 14.46 5.47 -11.38
CA TYR A 86 13.94 5.61 -10.02
C TYR A 86 15.02 5.69 -8.95
N PHE A 87 16.19 5.10 -9.20
CA PHE A 87 17.31 5.03 -8.27
C PHE A 87 18.63 5.51 -8.91
N PRO A 88 18.71 6.78 -9.37
CA PRO A 88 19.87 7.28 -10.11
C PRO A 88 21.17 7.26 -9.29
N ASP A 89 21.07 7.46 -7.97
CA ASP A 89 22.22 7.51 -7.06
C ASP A 89 22.58 6.14 -6.46
N GLN A 90 21.77 5.11 -6.71
CA GLN A 90 21.97 3.77 -6.17
C GLN A 90 21.66 2.75 -7.26
N PRO A 91 22.63 2.41 -8.12
CA PRO A 91 22.41 1.45 -9.21
C PRO A 91 21.95 0.10 -8.67
N VAL A 92 20.74 -0.31 -9.05
CA VAL A 92 20.14 -1.58 -8.69
C VAL A 92 20.02 -2.44 -9.95
N ALA A 93 20.68 -3.61 -9.94
CA ALA A 93 20.51 -4.58 -11.00
C ALA A 93 19.15 -5.28 -10.85
N LEU A 94 18.43 -5.42 -11.96
CA LEU A 94 17.17 -6.16 -12.00
C LEU A 94 17.39 -7.61 -11.55
N SER A 95 16.64 -8.04 -10.55
CA SER A 95 16.60 -9.42 -10.08
C SER A 95 15.21 -10.03 -10.25
N ASP A 96 15.13 -11.36 -10.31
CA ASP A 96 13.83 -12.06 -10.41
C ASP A 96 12.97 -11.85 -9.14
N ASP A 97 13.57 -11.57 -7.98
CA ASP A 97 12.86 -11.24 -6.74
C ASP A 97 12.01 -9.97 -6.88
N MET A 98 12.50 -8.99 -7.65
CA MET A 98 11.76 -7.76 -7.98
C MET A 98 10.60 -7.99 -8.94
N LEU A 99 10.57 -9.16 -9.58
CA LEU A 99 9.56 -9.59 -10.55
C LEU A 99 8.60 -10.62 -9.94
N ARG A 100 8.66 -10.82 -8.62
CA ARG A 100 7.76 -11.72 -7.92
C ARG A 100 6.31 -11.29 -8.14
N VAL A 101 5.52 -12.25 -8.59
CA VAL A 101 4.08 -12.08 -8.72
C VAL A 101 3.41 -11.98 -7.36
N VAL A 102 2.36 -11.18 -7.28
CA VAL A 102 1.57 -10.98 -6.07
C VAL A 102 0.17 -11.55 -6.24
N ASP A 103 -0.38 -12.04 -5.12
CA ASP A 103 -1.78 -12.51 -5.08
C ASP A 103 -2.76 -11.34 -4.93
N GLU A 104 -4.06 -11.63 -5.05
CA GLU A 104 -5.12 -10.62 -4.94
C GLU A 104 -5.12 -9.93 -3.56
N LYS A 105 -4.76 -10.66 -2.50
CA LYS A 105 -4.72 -10.13 -1.15
C LYS A 105 -3.62 -9.08 -1.00
N GLU A 106 -2.44 -9.34 -1.56
CA GLU A 106 -1.32 -8.41 -1.62
C GLU A 106 -1.67 -7.15 -2.43
N ILE A 107 -2.43 -7.28 -3.52
CA ILE A 107 -2.93 -6.13 -4.29
C ILE A 107 -3.85 -5.26 -3.42
N VAL A 108 -4.84 -5.87 -2.75
CA VAL A 108 -5.76 -5.15 -1.85
C VAL A 108 -5.00 -4.44 -0.73
N ILE A 109 -4.05 -5.13 -0.09
CA ILE A 109 -3.20 -4.54 0.95
C ILE A 109 -2.45 -3.31 0.43
N ARG A 110 -1.87 -3.37 -0.79
CA ARG A 110 -1.17 -2.22 -1.38
C ARG A 110 -2.12 -1.06 -1.69
N VAL A 111 -3.32 -1.32 -2.22
CA VAL A 111 -4.34 -0.28 -2.44
C VAL A 111 -4.71 0.40 -1.12
N LEU A 112 -4.96 -0.39 -0.06
CA LEU A 112 -5.27 0.12 1.27
C LEU A 112 -4.11 0.95 1.87
N ARG A 113 -2.86 0.53 1.67
CA ARG A 113 -1.68 1.31 2.10
C ARG A 113 -1.54 2.64 1.36
N ASN A 114 -1.86 2.67 0.07
CA ASN A 114 -1.85 3.91 -0.71
C ASN A 114 -2.96 4.86 -0.23
N LEU A 115 -4.17 4.35 0.00
CA LEU A 115 -5.28 5.12 0.58
C LEU A 115 -4.96 5.65 1.98
N LYS A 116 -4.39 4.80 2.85
CA LYS A 116 -3.91 5.21 4.18
C LYS A 116 -2.96 6.39 4.06
N THR A 117 -1.98 6.30 3.17
CA THR A 117 -0.99 7.38 2.96
C THR A 117 -1.64 8.65 2.42
N ALA A 118 -2.54 8.51 1.45
CA ALA A 118 -3.27 9.64 0.86
C ALA A 118 -4.12 10.39 1.91
N TYR A 119 -4.94 9.66 2.67
CA TYR A 119 -5.79 10.26 3.71
C TYR A 119 -4.98 10.89 4.85
N LEU A 120 -3.89 10.25 5.29
CA LEU A 120 -3.01 10.84 6.31
C LEU A 120 -2.38 12.15 5.81
N LYS A 121 -1.92 12.21 4.56
CA LYS A 121 -1.37 13.46 3.98
C LYS A 121 -2.43 14.53 3.79
N ALA A 122 -3.67 14.14 3.54
CA ALA A 122 -4.81 15.05 3.48
C ALA A 122 -5.32 15.47 4.88
N ASN A 123 -4.73 14.98 5.98
CA ASN A 123 -5.19 15.16 7.35
C ASN A 123 -6.64 14.68 7.59
N GLN A 124 -7.11 13.72 6.78
CA GLN A 124 -8.43 13.10 6.84
C GLN A 124 -8.37 11.88 7.76
N ASN A 125 -8.34 12.13 9.07
CA ASN A 125 -8.04 11.12 10.08
C ASN A 125 -9.12 10.03 10.23
N GLU A 126 -10.40 10.36 10.06
CA GLU A 126 -11.48 9.36 10.16
C GLU A 126 -11.44 8.37 8.99
N GLU A 127 -11.19 8.88 7.79
CA GLU A 127 -11.03 8.10 6.57
C GLU A 127 -9.77 7.25 6.64
N ALA A 128 -8.66 7.82 7.08
CA ALA A 128 -7.41 7.08 7.33
C ALA A 128 -7.65 5.95 8.34
N LEU A 129 -8.38 6.21 9.43
CA LEU A 129 -8.72 5.19 10.43
C LEU A 129 -9.61 4.09 9.84
N SER A 130 -10.60 4.44 9.02
CA SER A 130 -11.48 3.47 8.35
C SER A 130 -10.69 2.54 7.41
N VAL A 131 -9.71 3.10 6.68
CA VAL A 131 -8.80 2.31 5.84
C VAL A 131 -7.88 1.44 6.69
N MET A 132 -7.31 1.96 7.77
CA MET A 132 -6.47 1.19 8.70
C MET A 132 -7.24 0.04 9.36
N ASP A 133 -8.52 0.23 9.65
CA ASP A 133 -9.39 -0.83 10.19
C ASP A 133 -9.51 -2.01 9.22
N ARG A 134 -9.72 -1.72 7.93
CA ARG A 134 -9.73 -2.73 6.87
C ARG A 134 -8.36 -3.38 6.70
N LEU A 135 -7.28 -2.60 6.80
CA LEU A 135 -5.92 -3.09 6.64
C LEU A 135 -5.53 -4.08 7.76
N VAL A 136 -5.89 -3.78 9.01
CA VAL A 136 -5.72 -4.71 10.13
C VAL A 136 -6.63 -5.93 9.98
N LEU A 137 -7.83 -5.80 9.42
CA LEU A 137 -8.71 -6.95 9.15
C LEU A 137 -8.09 -7.93 8.14
N VAL A 138 -7.54 -7.42 7.02
CA VAL A 138 -6.96 -8.27 5.97
C VAL A 138 -5.53 -8.73 6.31
N SER A 139 -4.81 -8.00 7.16
CA SER A 139 -3.44 -8.31 7.57
C SER A 139 -3.25 -8.29 9.10
N PRO A 140 -3.96 -9.17 9.84
CA PRO A 140 -4.09 -9.07 11.30
C PRO A 140 -2.79 -9.31 12.08
N THR A 141 -1.81 -9.97 11.46
CA THR A 141 -0.51 -10.31 12.05
C THR A 141 0.58 -9.29 11.74
N THR A 142 0.31 -8.28 10.91
CA THR A 142 1.31 -7.25 10.59
C THR A 142 1.39 -6.24 11.73
N ALA A 143 2.45 -6.34 12.53
CA ALA A 143 2.67 -5.48 13.69
C ALA A 143 2.60 -3.99 13.33
N GLY A 144 3.26 -3.59 12.23
CA GLY A 144 3.31 -2.20 11.78
C GLY A 144 1.94 -1.57 11.51
N GLU A 145 0.97 -2.33 10.99
CA GLU A 145 -0.36 -1.77 10.71
C GLU A 145 -1.14 -1.47 12.00
N ARG A 146 -0.99 -2.32 13.02
CA ARG A 146 -1.55 -2.07 14.35
C ARG A 146 -0.85 -0.92 15.05
N ARG A 147 0.49 -0.83 14.97
CA ARG A 147 1.24 0.32 15.49
C ARG A 147 0.71 1.63 14.92
N ASP A 148 0.64 1.72 13.60
CA ASP A 148 0.24 2.95 12.91
C ASP A 148 -1.21 3.34 13.24
N ARG A 149 -2.12 2.36 13.34
CA ARG A 149 -3.51 2.60 13.78
C ARG A 149 -3.59 3.04 15.23
N GLY A 150 -2.82 2.41 16.12
CA GLY A 150 -2.74 2.82 17.53
C GLY A 150 -2.23 4.25 17.68
N LEU A 151 -1.22 4.65 16.91
CA LEU A 151 -0.71 6.02 16.89
C LEU A 151 -1.75 7.03 16.38
N LEU A 152 -2.49 6.69 15.33
CA LEU A 152 -3.57 7.56 14.84
C LEU A 152 -4.69 7.69 15.89
N LEU A 153 -5.10 6.60 16.53
CA LEU A 153 -6.08 6.61 17.62
C LEU A 153 -5.61 7.47 18.81
N HIS A 154 -4.30 7.46 19.13
CA HIS A 154 -3.72 8.35 20.14
C HIS A 154 -3.92 9.82 19.76
N ILE A 155 -3.56 10.19 18.53
CA ILE A 155 -3.71 11.56 18.00
C ILE A 155 -5.18 12.00 18.03
N MET A 156 -6.12 11.08 17.74
CA MET A 156 -7.56 11.33 17.77
C MET A 156 -8.17 11.30 19.19
N GLY A 157 -7.38 11.10 20.25
CA GLY A 157 -7.87 11.03 21.63
C GLY A 157 -8.63 9.73 21.98
N ARG A 158 -8.61 8.71 21.11
CA ARG A 158 -9.36 7.46 21.27
C ARG A 158 -8.57 6.40 22.07
N ARG A 159 -8.28 6.73 23.33
CA ARG A 159 -7.32 6.04 24.21
C ARG A 159 -7.62 4.55 24.43
N LYS A 160 -8.85 4.20 24.77
CA LYS A 160 -9.24 2.80 25.10
C LYS A 160 -8.98 1.85 23.93
N ARG A 161 -9.37 2.24 22.72
CA ARG A 161 -9.16 1.45 21.50
C ARG A 161 -7.68 1.35 21.13
N CYS A 162 -6.95 2.47 21.26
CA CYS A 162 -5.50 2.55 21.06
C CYS A 162 -4.73 1.52 21.92
N LEU A 163 -5.08 1.45 23.20
CA LEU A 163 -4.48 0.52 24.16
C LEU A 163 -4.82 -0.94 23.89
N GLN A 164 -6.11 -1.30 23.94
CA GLN A 164 -6.55 -2.70 24.03
C GLN A 164 -6.28 -3.53 22.77
N GLN A 165 -6.21 -2.90 21.60
CA GLN A 165 -6.20 -3.63 20.32
C GLN A 165 -4.88 -3.54 19.56
N ASP A 166 -4.10 -2.48 19.78
CA ASP A 166 -3.06 -2.08 18.83
C ASP A 166 -1.67 -1.96 19.45
N LEU A 167 -1.46 -1.02 20.37
CA LEU A 167 -0.12 -0.77 20.90
C LEU A 167 0.40 -1.92 21.76
N GLU A 168 -0.46 -2.53 22.58
CA GLU A 168 -0.09 -3.71 23.37
C GLU A 168 0.27 -4.90 22.48
N PHE A 169 -0.48 -5.12 21.40
CA PHE A 169 -0.18 -6.16 20.42
C PHE A 169 1.19 -5.92 19.77
N PHE A 170 1.44 -4.69 19.30
CA PHE A 170 2.71 -4.35 18.67
C PHE A 170 3.90 -4.60 19.61
N VAL A 171 3.83 -4.09 20.84
CA VAL A 171 4.91 -4.26 21.84
C VAL A 171 5.12 -5.73 22.21
N ALA A 172 4.06 -6.53 22.24
CA ALA A 172 4.16 -7.97 22.53
C ALA A 172 4.86 -8.76 21.41
N LEU A 173 4.59 -8.39 20.14
CA LEU A 173 5.13 -9.07 18.97
C LEU A 173 6.56 -8.59 18.63
N GLU A 174 6.81 -7.28 18.71
CA GLU A 174 8.05 -6.62 18.26
C GLU A 174 8.98 -6.25 19.44
N LYS A 175 9.24 -7.19 20.36
CA LYS A 175 9.91 -6.92 21.65
C LYS A 175 11.25 -6.20 21.56
N ASN A 176 11.98 -6.40 20.46
CA ASN A 176 13.31 -5.82 20.23
C ASN A 176 13.28 -4.56 19.35
N ASN A 177 12.10 -4.11 18.92
CA ASN A 177 11.96 -2.92 18.10
C ASN A 177 12.16 -1.66 18.96
N PRO A 178 13.01 -0.70 18.54
CA PRO A 178 13.28 0.53 19.30
C PRO A 178 12.03 1.32 19.67
N ASP A 179 11.00 1.31 18.81
CA ASP A 179 9.73 2.02 19.04
C ASP A 179 9.03 1.54 20.31
N THR A 180 9.26 0.29 20.74
CA THR A 180 8.58 -0.28 21.91
C THR A 180 8.91 0.44 23.21
N VAL A 181 10.08 1.08 23.34
CA VAL A 181 10.45 1.83 24.55
C VAL A 181 9.50 3.01 24.75
N VAL A 182 9.32 3.81 23.68
CA VAL A 182 8.42 4.97 23.69
C VAL A 182 6.96 4.53 23.84
N LEU A 183 6.57 3.49 23.11
CA LEU A 183 5.20 2.97 23.17
C LEU A 183 4.84 2.39 24.54
N ARG A 184 5.78 1.76 25.25
CA ARG A 184 5.55 1.30 26.64
C ARG A 184 5.32 2.47 27.59
N ALA A 185 6.08 3.55 27.45
CA ALA A 185 5.87 4.76 28.25
C ALA A 185 4.47 5.37 27.98
N LEU A 186 4.05 5.41 26.72
CA LEU A 186 2.71 5.85 26.33
C LEU A 186 1.60 4.94 26.87
N ILE A 187 1.78 3.61 26.79
CA ILE A 187 0.81 2.66 27.35
C ILE A 187 0.65 2.87 28.86
N ASN A 188 1.77 3.06 29.58
CA ASN A 188 1.76 3.29 31.01
C ASN A 188 1.11 4.64 31.39
N SER A 189 1.33 5.70 30.60
CA SER A 189 0.70 7.00 30.86
C SER A 189 -0.82 6.93 30.76
N TYR A 190 -1.35 6.15 29.82
CA TYR A 190 -2.78 5.93 29.70
C TYR A 190 -3.37 5.08 30.83
N ARG A 191 -2.67 4.04 31.28
CA ARG A 191 -3.14 3.19 32.40
C ARG A 191 -3.22 3.94 33.73
N ASN A 192 -2.42 4.99 33.89
CA ASN A 192 -2.38 5.81 35.10
C ASN A 192 -3.33 7.01 35.06
N GLN A 193 -4.07 7.21 33.96
CA GLN A 193 -5.10 8.24 33.86
C GLN A 193 -6.47 7.62 34.20
N PRO A 194 -7.30 8.26 35.05
CA PRO A 194 -8.65 7.79 35.28
C PRO A 194 -9.45 7.80 33.97
N ASP A 195 -10.27 6.77 33.76
CA ASP A 195 -11.19 6.70 32.62
C ASP A 195 -12.17 7.89 32.72
N GLU A 196 -12.20 8.74 31.69
CA GLU A 196 -13.28 9.73 31.46
C GLU A 196 -14.48 9.05 30.78
#